data_AF-A0A2N2JI64-F1
#
_entry.id   AF-A0A2N2JI64-F1
#
_cell.length_a   1.000
_cell.length_b   1.000
_cell.length_c   1.000
_cell.angle_alpha   90.00
_cell.angle_beta   90.00
_cell.angle_gamma   90.00
#
_symmetry.space_group_name_H-M   'P 1'
#
loop_
_entity.id
_entity.type
_entity.pdbx_description
1 polymer ?
#
loop_
_entity_poly.entity_id
_entity_poly.type
_entity_poly.pdbx_seq_one_letter_code
_entity_poly.pdbx_strand_id
1 'polypeptide(L)'
;MVRPGRDRGGRGAARDQPRRAGAALPRHRRGRGRWRAGLRVRAGEAGPRRQARDRAREPGGRALSGAARHLHLLRRPGLRRLRRPPDRVRALHLHQQARRQPGPRRHRAPLEGRRRRGRRPGVESHVKVALFVTCLTDQFAPRAAEATVRLLEHLGCEVAFPRGQTCCGQPLYNGGYHDEARALARRMTKVFRGYDHVVTPSGSCAATVRHRYPELLGDGGAAFASRTWELGAFVTEVLGVDPATLGATWEGRVAVHGSCHYRDLPQGDTTLQLLSGVAGLDAVPLGPPGQCCGFGGTFAVKYPGVSGALLADKLAALRAIEASAVVCNDAGCTLQLAGGCHRAGIDMPFLHAAEVLAEGLGLMPRRPRVVT
;
A
#
# COMPACT_ATOMS: atom_id res chain seq x y z
N MET A 1 39.07 -67.32 -42.72
CA MET A 1 38.35 -67.02 -43.98
C MET A 1 36.94 -66.55 -43.66
N VAL A 2 36.44 -65.70 -44.55
CA VAL A 2 35.27 -64.83 -44.42
C VAL A 2 33.94 -65.60 -44.43
N ARG A 3 32.96 -65.04 -43.70
CA ARG A 3 31.47 -65.14 -43.74
C ARG A 3 30.84 -65.46 -45.14
N PRO A 4 29.52 -65.79 -45.33
CA PRO A 4 28.33 -65.22 -44.64
C PRO A 4 26.98 -66.05 -44.63
N GLY A 5 25.91 -65.45 -44.05
CA GLY A 5 24.47 -65.67 -44.39
C GLY A 5 23.56 -66.10 -43.21
N ARG A 6 22.75 -65.21 -42.57
CA ARG A 6 21.32 -64.83 -42.83
C ARG A 6 20.33 -66.01 -42.70
N ASP A 7 19.16 -65.96 -42.06
CA ASP A 7 18.29 -64.84 -41.62
C ASP A 7 17.17 -65.30 -40.62
N ARG A 8 16.58 -64.30 -39.93
CA ARG A 8 15.20 -64.18 -39.37
C ARG A 8 14.63 -65.07 -38.24
N GLY A 9 14.37 -64.40 -37.11
CA GLY A 9 13.00 -64.04 -36.70
C GLY A 9 12.43 -64.72 -35.44
N GLY A 10 12.04 -63.92 -34.43
CA GLY A 10 11.03 -64.35 -33.44
C GLY A 10 11.22 -63.93 -31.97
N ARG A 11 10.75 -62.71 -31.64
CA ARG A 11 10.01 -62.27 -30.43
C ARG A 11 10.25 -62.94 -29.05
N GLY A 12 10.68 -62.09 -28.09
CA GLY A 12 10.16 -61.93 -26.71
C GLY A 12 10.48 -63.04 -25.69
N ALA A 13 10.65 -62.79 -24.39
CA ALA A 13 10.69 -61.60 -23.55
C ALA A 13 11.19 -62.02 -22.14
N ALA A 14 11.49 -61.02 -21.32
CA ALA A 14 11.52 -61.03 -19.85
C ALA A 14 12.79 -61.51 -19.11
N ARG A 15 13.53 -60.54 -18.56
CA ARG A 15 13.78 -60.40 -17.11
C ARG A 15 14.27 -58.99 -16.76
N ASP A 16 13.47 -58.35 -15.92
CA ASP A 16 13.76 -57.32 -14.91
C ASP A 16 14.83 -56.25 -15.15
N GLN A 17 14.37 -55.07 -15.59
CA GLN A 17 14.67 -53.79 -14.94
C GLN A 17 13.50 -52.82 -15.16
N PRO A 18 13.02 -52.08 -14.14
CA PRO A 18 12.35 -50.82 -14.38
C PRO A 18 13.23 -49.64 -13.98
N ARG A 19 13.25 -48.71 -14.93
CA ARG A 19 13.84 -47.38 -14.91
C ARG A 19 13.06 -46.43 -13.98
N ARG A 20 13.77 -45.37 -13.61
CA ARG A 20 13.30 -44.11 -12.99
C ARG A 20 11.89 -43.68 -13.45
N ALA A 21 11.02 -43.44 -12.48
CA ALA A 21 9.80 -42.63 -12.61
C ALA A 21 9.75 -41.61 -11.46
N GLY A 22 9.21 -40.42 -11.76
CA GLY A 22 9.42 -39.18 -11.02
C GLY A 22 8.93 -39.16 -9.57
N ALA A 23 9.70 -38.44 -8.74
CA ALA A 23 9.28 -38.06 -7.41
C ALA A 23 8.22 -36.96 -7.50
N ALA A 24 7.00 -37.31 -7.10
CA ALA A 24 5.89 -36.42 -6.91
C ALA A 24 6.13 -35.47 -5.73
N LEU A 25 5.72 -34.20 -5.89
CA LEU A 25 5.64 -33.17 -4.86
C LEU A 25 4.77 -33.62 -3.67
N PRO A 26 5.15 -33.35 -2.41
CA PRO A 26 4.28 -33.64 -1.27
C PRO A 26 3.13 -32.64 -1.20
N ARG A 27 1.92 -33.20 -1.14
CA ARG A 27 0.64 -32.50 -0.94
C ARG A 27 0.62 -31.80 0.42
N HIS A 28 0.32 -30.50 0.42
CA HIS A 28 0.00 -29.70 1.61
C HIS A 28 -1.14 -30.34 2.42
N ARG A 29 -0.84 -30.79 3.65
CA ARG A 29 -1.85 -31.00 4.69
C ARG A 29 -2.18 -29.65 5.33
N ARG A 30 -3.46 -29.25 5.23
CA ARG A 30 -4.04 -28.10 5.93
C ARG A 30 -4.09 -28.39 7.44
N GLY A 31 -3.16 -27.81 8.20
CA GLY A 31 -3.23 -27.74 9.66
C GLY A 31 -3.80 -26.39 10.08
N ARG A 32 -5.04 -26.38 10.61
CA ARG A 32 -5.63 -25.22 11.29
C ARG A 32 -4.94 -25.04 12.64
N GLY A 33 -3.90 -24.21 12.70
CA GLY A 33 -3.27 -23.80 13.95
C GLY A 33 -4.06 -22.69 14.63
N ARG A 34 -4.80 -23.04 15.69
CA ARG A 34 -5.36 -22.08 16.66
C ARG A 34 -4.20 -21.47 17.46
N TRP A 35 -3.89 -20.21 17.25
CA TRP A 35 -3.04 -19.44 18.18
C TRP A 35 -3.94 -18.83 19.26
N ARG A 36 -3.86 -19.37 20.48
CA ARG A 36 -4.36 -18.71 21.69
C ARG A 36 -3.31 -17.71 22.15
N ALA A 37 -3.48 -16.44 21.82
CA ALA A 37 -2.75 -15.36 22.48
C ALA A 37 -3.46 -15.03 23.80
N GLY A 38 -2.80 -15.31 24.92
CA GLY A 38 -3.24 -14.88 26.24
C GLY A 38 -2.94 -13.41 26.45
N LEU A 39 -3.86 -12.52 26.07
CA LEU A 39 -3.94 -11.18 26.66
C LEU A 39 -4.97 -11.21 27.79
N ARG A 40 -4.50 -11.00 29.03
CA ARG A 40 -5.39 -10.73 30.17
C ARG A 40 -5.89 -9.28 30.05
N VAL A 41 -7.08 -9.12 29.48
CA VAL A 41 -7.86 -7.89 29.61
C VAL A 41 -8.64 -7.97 30.91
N ARG A 42 -8.37 -7.08 31.87
CA ARG A 42 -9.25 -6.89 33.04
C ARG A 42 -10.55 -6.25 32.54
N ALA A 43 -11.63 -7.03 32.51
CA ALA A 43 -12.97 -6.53 32.27
C ALA A 43 -13.45 -5.76 33.50
N GLY A 44 -13.70 -4.46 33.34
CA GLY A 44 -14.48 -3.68 34.31
C GLY A 44 -15.96 -3.99 34.12
N GLU A 45 -16.64 -4.29 35.22
CA GLU A 45 -18.05 -4.64 35.29
C GLU A 45 -18.93 -3.45 34.85
N ALA A 46 -19.76 -3.65 33.82
CA ALA A 46 -20.81 -2.71 33.42
C ALA A 46 -22.15 -3.24 33.94
N GLY A 47 -22.68 -2.60 34.99
CA GLY A 47 -24.02 -2.85 35.53
C GLY A 47 -25.15 -2.36 34.61
N PRO A 48 -26.38 -2.88 34.78
CA PRO A 48 -27.47 -2.70 33.82
C PRO A 48 -28.12 -1.31 33.97
N ARG A 49 -28.16 -0.52 32.89
CA ARG A 49 -28.99 0.70 32.84
C ARG A 49 -30.26 0.46 32.02
N ARG A 50 -31.36 0.73 32.72
CA ARG A 50 -32.76 0.48 32.38
C ARG A 50 -33.22 1.32 31.19
N GLN A 51 -34.11 0.73 30.39
CA GLN A 51 -34.92 1.42 29.39
C GLN A 51 -35.89 2.38 30.10
N ALA A 52 -35.84 3.66 29.75
CA ALA A 52 -36.88 4.63 30.08
C ALA A 52 -37.57 5.03 28.78
N ARG A 53 -38.83 4.60 28.65
CA ARG A 53 -39.81 5.17 27.72
C ARG A 53 -40.28 6.47 28.35
N ASP A 54 -40.27 7.56 27.60
CA ASP A 54 -41.17 8.68 27.89
C ASP A 54 -41.80 9.22 26.61
N ARG A 55 -43.13 9.34 26.70
CA ARG A 55 -44.06 9.92 25.74
C ARG A 55 -44.31 11.37 26.14
N ALA A 56 -44.49 12.24 25.14
CA ALA A 56 -45.29 13.49 25.10
C ALA A 56 -44.53 14.53 24.27
N ARG A 57 -45.12 15.41 23.47
CA ARG A 57 -46.49 15.69 23.02
C ARG A 57 -46.29 16.69 21.88
N GLU A 58 -46.97 16.52 20.74
CA GLU A 58 -47.11 17.60 19.75
C GLU A 58 -48.25 18.55 20.14
N PRO A 59 -48.20 19.81 19.70
CA PRO A 59 -49.38 20.60 19.40
C PRO A 59 -49.55 20.77 17.89
N GLY A 60 -50.67 20.28 17.36
CA GLY A 60 -51.08 20.47 15.98
C GLY A 60 -51.98 21.69 15.74
N GLY A 61 -52.22 21.94 14.46
CA GLY A 61 -53.33 22.72 13.90
C GLY A 61 -52.97 24.17 13.53
N ARG A 62 -53.33 24.75 12.38
CA ARG A 62 -54.24 24.40 11.27
C ARG A 62 -53.75 25.16 10.02
N ALA A 63 -53.58 24.49 8.88
CA ALA A 63 -54.44 24.56 7.69
C ALA A 63 -54.80 25.98 7.20
N LEU A 64 -54.46 26.29 5.93
CA LEU A 64 -55.44 26.71 4.92
C LEU A 64 -54.87 26.54 3.50
N SER A 65 -55.72 25.93 2.68
CA SER A 65 -55.67 25.54 1.27
C SER A 65 -55.76 26.72 0.30
N GLY A 66 -55.19 26.57 -0.91
CA GLY A 66 -55.37 27.55 -1.99
C GLY A 66 -54.93 27.05 -3.37
N ALA A 67 -55.88 26.40 -4.04
CA ALA A 67 -56.10 26.16 -5.47
C ALA A 67 -55.04 26.46 -6.56
N ALA A 68 -55.04 25.54 -7.53
CA ALA A 68 -54.36 25.51 -8.81
C ALA A 68 -54.93 26.46 -9.89
N ARG A 69 -54.25 26.45 -11.06
CA ARG A 69 -54.61 26.94 -12.41
C ARG A 69 -54.25 28.42 -12.65
N HIS A 70 -53.64 28.87 -13.75
CA HIS A 70 -53.82 28.52 -15.17
C HIS A 70 -52.58 28.84 -16.06
N LEU A 71 -52.51 28.16 -17.22
CA LEU A 71 -51.69 28.43 -18.41
C LEU A 71 -51.79 29.88 -18.94
N HIS A 72 -50.71 30.45 -19.51
CA HIS A 72 -50.50 30.56 -20.98
C HIS A 72 -49.28 31.42 -21.36
N LEU A 73 -48.43 30.82 -22.20
CA LEU A 73 -47.73 31.35 -23.38
C LEU A 73 -47.38 32.85 -23.44
N LEU A 74 -46.07 33.15 -23.52
CA LEU A 74 -45.55 34.03 -24.58
C LEU A 74 -44.20 33.51 -25.10
N ARG A 75 -44.22 33.05 -26.35
CA ARG A 75 -43.05 32.91 -27.23
C ARG A 75 -42.45 34.30 -27.46
N ARG A 76 -41.17 34.49 -27.16
CA ARG A 76 -40.33 35.48 -27.84
C ARG A 76 -39.06 34.80 -28.36
N PRO A 77 -38.76 34.89 -29.66
CA PRO A 77 -37.51 34.42 -30.23
C PRO A 77 -36.45 35.52 -30.06
N GLY A 78 -35.22 35.12 -29.74
CA GLY A 78 -34.06 36.00 -29.80
C GLY A 78 -33.38 36.23 -28.46
N LEU A 79 -32.37 35.38 -28.19
CA LEU A 79 -31.05 35.78 -27.67
C LEU A 79 -30.19 34.50 -27.58
N ARG A 80 -29.64 34.09 -28.73
CA ARG A 80 -28.49 33.18 -28.77
C ARG A 80 -27.26 33.97 -28.29
N ARG A 81 -26.92 33.90 -27.00
CA ARG A 81 -25.57 34.20 -26.51
C ARG A 81 -25.20 33.27 -25.34
N LEU A 82 -24.32 32.33 -25.67
CA LEU A 82 -23.13 31.90 -24.91
C LEU A 82 -23.25 31.78 -23.38
N ARG A 83 -23.27 30.54 -22.88
CA ARG A 83 -22.48 30.15 -21.71
C ARG A 83 -21.84 28.79 -21.96
N ARG A 84 -20.59 28.81 -22.45
CA ARG A 84 -19.66 27.68 -22.30
C ARG A 84 -19.33 27.52 -20.81
N PRO A 85 -19.26 26.30 -20.25
CA PRO A 85 -18.73 26.12 -18.91
C PRO A 85 -17.24 26.54 -18.87
N PRO A 86 -16.76 27.14 -17.77
CA PRO A 86 -15.44 27.76 -17.73
C PRO A 86 -14.29 26.74 -17.77
N ASP A 87 -13.27 27.10 -18.54
CA ASP A 87 -12.00 26.42 -18.83
C ASP A 87 -11.10 26.11 -17.62
N ARG A 88 -11.61 25.42 -16.58
CA ARG A 88 -10.79 25.01 -15.42
C ARG A 88 -10.22 23.59 -15.51
N VAL A 89 -10.61 22.80 -16.51
CA VAL A 89 -10.03 21.47 -16.75
C VAL A 89 -8.78 21.54 -17.65
N ARG A 90 -8.60 22.63 -18.42
CA ARG A 90 -7.43 22.82 -19.29
C ARG A 90 -6.19 23.38 -18.55
N ALA A 91 -6.39 24.04 -17.41
CA ALA A 91 -5.32 24.60 -16.59
C ALA A 91 -4.46 23.52 -15.92
N LEU A 92 -5.03 22.34 -15.58
CA LEU A 92 -4.27 21.22 -15.01
C LEU A 92 -3.38 20.51 -16.05
N HIS A 93 -3.74 20.55 -17.34
CA HIS A 93 -2.96 19.92 -18.40
C HIS A 93 -1.78 20.79 -18.89
N LEU A 94 -1.92 22.11 -18.85
CA LEU A 94 -0.84 23.04 -19.27
C LEU A 94 0.28 23.16 -18.24
N HIS A 95 0.00 22.94 -16.94
CA HIS A 95 1.03 22.94 -15.90
C HIS A 95 1.97 21.71 -15.94
N GLN A 96 1.57 20.61 -16.59
CA GLN A 96 2.44 19.46 -16.82
C GLN A 96 3.37 19.62 -18.03
N GLN A 97 3.05 20.54 -18.96
CA GLN A 97 3.85 20.77 -20.17
C GLN A 97 4.86 21.92 -20.01
N ALA A 98 4.57 22.90 -19.15
CA ALA A 98 5.44 24.07 -18.94
C ALA A 98 6.70 23.83 -18.07
N ARG A 99 6.90 22.64 -17.49
CA ARG A 99 8.14 22.27 -16.76
C ARG A 99 9.13 21.43 -17.58
N ARG A 100 9.04 21.50 -18.91
CA ARG A 100 10.01 20.91 -19.86
C ARG A 100 11.11 21.90 -20.28
N GLN A 101 11.48 22.85 -19.41
CA GLN A 101 12.69 23.64 -19.63
C GLN A 101 13.83 23.06 -18.77
N PRO A 102 14.94 22.61 -19.37
CA PRO A 102 16.08 22.13 -18.59
C PRO A 102 16.75 23.33 -17.89
N GLY A 103 16.68 23.34 -16.56
CA GLY A 103 17.47 24.26 -15.74
C GLY A 103 18.98 23.96 -15.83
N PRO A 104 19.84 24.90 -15.40
CA PRO A 104 21.28 24.80 -15.60
C PRO A 104 21.86 23.54 -14.94
N ARG A 105 22.60 22.76 -15.73
CA ARG A 105 23.25 21.52 -15.31
C ARG A 105 24.31 21.85 -14.26
N ARG A 106 24.01 21.63 -12.98
CA ARG A 106 25.05 21.49 -11.96
C ARG A 106 25.69 20.12 -12.16
N HIS A 107 26.92 20.10 -12.66
CA HIS A 107 27.76 18.90 -12.65
C HIS A 107 27.86 18.39 -11.20
N ARG A 108 27.14 17.31 -10.88
CA ARG A 108 27.45 16.51 -9.71
C ARG A 108 28.61 15.61 -10.10
N ALA A 109 29.72 15.72 -9.37
CA ALA A 109 30.89 14.87 -9.51
C ALA A 109 30.50 13.38 -9.43
N PRO A 110 31.25 12.47 -10.07
CA PRO A 110 31.00 11.04 -10.00
C PRO A 110 30.98 10.59 -8.53
N LEU A 111 29.96 9.83 -8.15
CA LEU A 111 29.93 9.12 -6.87
C LEU A 111 30.87 7.91 -6.96
N GLU A 112 32.17 8.16 -7.07
CA GLU A 112 33.19 7.13 -6.94
C GLU A 112 33.58 7.02 -5.47
N GLY A 113 33.42 5.82 -4.90
CA GLY A 113 34.05 5.46 -3.63
C GLY A 113 33.19 5.54 -2.35
N ARG A 114 31.92 5.15 -2.36
CA ARG A 114 31.30 4.68 -1.10
C ARG A 114 31.63 3.20 -0.90
N ARG A 115 32.52 2.91 0.05
CA ARG A 115 32.70 1.56 0.61
C ARG A 115 31.32 1.00 0.96
N ARG A 116 30.97 -0.17 0.40
CA ARG A 116 29.74 -0.91 0.71
C ARG A 116 29.72 -1.25 2.19
N ARG A 117 29.13 -0.41 3.03
CA ARG A 117 28.84 -0.77 4.42
C ARG A 117 27.62 -1.71 4.43
N GLY A 118 27.84 -2.95 4.86
CA GLY A 118 26.85 -3.78 5.55
C GLY A 118 25.90 -4.61 4.69
N ARG A 119 26.41 -5.62 3.96
CA ARG A 119 25.61 -6.83 3.69
C ARG A 119 25.58 -7.65 4.98
N ARG A 120 24.41 -8.17 5.37
CA ARG A 120 24.31 -9.08 6.53
C ARG A 120 25.17 -10.33 6.26
N PRO A 121 26.12 -10.71 7.15
CA PRO A 121 26.87 -11.95 7.00
C PRO A 121 25.92 -13.15 6.96
N GLY A 122 26.06 -14.01 5.95
CA GLY A 122 25.25 -15.25 5.82
C GLY A 122 23.98 -15.16 4.96
N VAL A 123 23.65 -14.00 4.37
CA VAL A 123 22.51 -13.88 3.44
C VAL A 123 23.00 -13.99 1.99
N GLU A 124 23.05 -15.21 1.46
CA GLU A 124 23.26 -15.51 0.03
C GLU A 124 21.95 -15.37 -0.78
N SER A 125 21.22 -14.27 -0.63
CA SER A 125 20.13 -13.99 -1.56
C SER A 125 20.71 -13.21 -2.76
N HIS A 126 20.43 -13.70 -3.97
CA HIS A 126 20.64 -13.00 -5.25
C HIS A 126 19.27 -12.66 -5.86
N VAL A 127 18.31 -12.33 -5.01
CA VAL A 127 16.93 -12.06 -5.43
C VAL A 127 16.88 -10.69 -6.10
N LYS A 128 16.51 -10.66 -7.37
CA LYS A 128 16.29 -9.42 -8.12
C LYS A 128 14.88 -8.90 -7.88
N VAL A 129 14.79 -7.66 -7.43
CA VAL A 129 13.53 -7.00 -7.09
C VAL A 129 13.37 -5.74 -7.90
N ALA A 130 12.23 -5.57 -8.57
CA ALA A 130 11.87 -4.29 -9.14
C ALA A 130 11.12 -3.45 -8.11
N LEU A 131 11.67 -2.28 -7.78
CA LEU A 131 11.00 -1.31 -6.92
C LEU A 131 9.87 -0.63 -7.69
N PHE A 132 8.64 -0.83 -7.22
CA PHE A 132 7.51 0.02 -7.51
C PHE A 132 7.42 1.10 -6.44
N VAL A 133 7.99 2.27 -6.70
CA VAL A 133 8.12 3.34 -5.69
C VAL A 133 6.78 3.98 -5.33
N THR A 134 5.80 3.94 -6.25
CA THR A 134 4.52 4.67 -6.21
C THR A 134 4.65 6.17 -6.46
N CYS A 135 3.57 6.78 -6.96
CA CYS A 135 3.55 8.20 -7.27
C CYS A 135 3.61 9.10 -6.03
N LEU A 136 2.95 8.74 -4.93
CA LEU A 136 2.92 9.59 -3.74
C LEU A 136 4.22 9.48 -2.94
N THR A 137 4.80 8.29 -2.82
CA THR A 137 6.08 8.15 -2.13
C THR A 137 7.20 8.88 -2.88
N ASP A 138 7.27 8.75 -4.20
CA ASP A 138 8.27 9.46 -5.02
C ASP A 138 8.20 10.99 -4.86
N GLN A 139 6.99 11.54 -4.75
CA GLN A 139 6.79 13.00 -4.69
C GLN A 139 6.82 13.57 -3.27
N PHE A 140 6.32 12.84 -2.27
CA PHE A 140 6.08 13.36 -0.92
C PHE A 140 6.79 12.61 0.20
N ALA A 141 7.25 11.38 -0.04
CA ALA A 141 7.99 10.58 0.94
C ALA A 141 9.24 9.92 0.35
N PRO A 142 10.14 10.66 -0.35
CA PRO A 142 11.31 10.07 -1.02
C PRO A 142 12.24 9.36 -0.04
N ARG A 143 12.30 9.80 1.21
CA ARG A 143 13.08 9.16 2.27
C ARG A 143 12.59 7.74 2.59
N ALA A 144 11.28 7.49 2.52
CA ALA A 144 10.73 6.15 2.66
C ALA A 144 11.18 5.25 1.50
N ALA A 145 11.22 5.77 0.27
CA ALA A 145 11.74 5.03 -0.88
C ALA A 145 13.24 4.70 -0.72
N GLU A 146 14.05 5.66 -0.29
CA GLU A 146 15.47 5.42 0.02
C GLU A 146 15.64 4.35 1.11
N ALA A 147 14.82 4.40 2.17
CA ALA A 147 14.84 3.43 3.24
C ALA A 147 14.47 2.03 2.75
N THR A 148 13.47 1.92 1.89
CA THR A 148 13.08 0.66 1.24
C THR A 148 14.23 0.06 0.43
N VAL A 149 14.91 0.86 -0.40
CA VAL A 149 16.07 0.39 -1.17
C VAL A 149 17.16 -0.13 -0.23
N ARG A 150 17.57 0.68 0.75
CA ARG A 150 18.65 0.30 1.68
C ARG A 150 18.31 -0.95 2.49
N LEU A 151 17.06 -1.08 2.94
CA LEU A 151 16.60 -2.26 3.65
C LEU A 151 16.66 -3.51 2.77
N LEU A 152 16.14 -3.43 1.54
CA LEU A 152 16.18 -4.56 0.59
C LEU A 152 17.62 -4.96 0.24
N GLU A 153 18.50 -4.00 -0.02
CA GLU A 153 19.92 -4.25 -0.30
C GLU A 153 20.65 -4.87 0.91
N HIS A 154 20.34 -4.41 2.13
CA HIS A 154 20.88 -5.00 3.36
C HIS A 154 20.46 -6.46 3.54
N LEU A 155 19.23 -6.79 3.13
CA LEU A 155 18.68 -8.15 3.09
C LEU A 155 19.14 -8.97 1.86
N GLY A 156 20.11 -8.45 1.10
CA GLY A 156 20.77 -9.15 -0.01
C GLY A 156 20.06 -9.03 -1.37
N CYS A 157 18.97 -8.27 -1.49
CA CYS A 157 18.32 -8.08 -2.77
C CYS A 157 19.13 -7.18 -3.72
N GLU A 158 19.10 -7.49 -5.01
CA GLU A 158 19.50 -6.57 -6.07
C GLU A 158 18.28 -5.75 -6.49
N VAL A 159 18.28 -4.45 -6.22
CA VAL A 159 17.12 -3.58 -6.45
C VAL A 159 17.24 -2.88 -7.80
N ALA A 160 16.31 -3.19 -8.71
CA ALA A 160 16.13 -2.50 -9.98
C ALA A 160 15.05 -1.42 -9.87
N PHE A 161 15.22 -0.32 -10.58
CA PHE A 161 14.22 0.75 -10.68
C PHE A 161 13.76 0.96 -12.14
N PRO A 162 12.65 0.34 -12.56
CA PRO A 162 12.11 0.55 -13.90
C PRO A 162 11.57 1.98 -14.05
N ARG A 163 12.30 2.84 -14.77
CA ARG A 163 11.96 4.28 -14.95
C ARG A 163 10.63 4.54 -15.67
N GLY A 164 10.07 3.55 -16.35
CA GLY A 164 8.83 3.68 -17.11
C GLY A 164 7.55 3.61 -16.27
N GLN A 165 7.66 3.29 -14.97
CA GLN A 165 6.54 3.05 -14.06
C GLN A 165 5.65 4.29 -13.89
N THR A 166 4.38 4.08 -13.56
CA THR A 166 3.37 5.12 -13.40
C THR A 166 2.56 4.90 -12.13
N CYS A 167 1.51 5.70 -11.92
CA CYS A 167 0.53 5.46 -10.87
C CYS A 167 -0.09 4.04 -11.00
N CYS A 168 -0.41 3.40 -9.86
CA CYS A 168 -1.13 2.13 -9.82
C CYS A 168 -2.54 2.23 -10.41
N GLY A 169 -3.11 3.44 -10.50
CA GLY A 169 -4.47 3.68 -11.01
C GLY A 169 -5.56 3.68 -9.95
N GLN A 170 -5.21 3.53 -8.66
CA GLN A 170 -6.20 3.47 -7.58
C GLN A 170 -7.21 4.63 -7.57
N PRO A 171 -6.80 5.92 -7.67
CA PRO A 171 -7.77 7.01 -7.63
C PRO A 171 -8.76 7.01 -8.81
N LEU A 172 -8.30 6.57 -9.99
CA LEU A 172 -9.15 6.45 -11.18
C LEU A 172 -10.15 5.32 -11.01
N TYR A 173 -9.68 4.15 -10.56
CA TYR A 173 -10.54 3.00 -10.30
C TYR A 173 -11.62 3.36 -9.26
N ASN A 174 -11.24 3.89 -8.10
CA ASN A 174 -12.18 4.29 -7.06
C ASN A 174 -13.14 5.41 -7.51
N GLY A 175 -12.75 6.20 -8.52
CA GLY A 175 -13.57 7.25 -9.11
C GLY A 175 -14.51 6.78 -10.22
N GLY A 176 -14.49 5.50 -10.59
CA GLY A 176 -15.29 4.93 -11.69
C GLY A 176 -14.66 5.04 -13.08
N TYR A 177 -13.45 5.59 -13.18
CA TYR A 177 -12.70 5.75 -14.44
C TYR A 177 -11.92 4.47 -14.78
N HIS A 178 -12.67 3.38 -15.01
CA HIS A 178 -12.10 2.04 -15.13
C HIS A 178 -11.27 1.87 -16.41
N ASP A 179 -11.61 2.56 -17.51
CA ASP A 179 -10.85 2.47 -18.76
C ASP A 179 -9.48 3.14 -18.65
N GLU A 180 -9.40 4.28 -17.97
CA GLU A 180 -8.16 4.97 -17.66
C GLU A 180 -7.33 4.19 -16.64
N ALA A 181 -7.97 3.61 -15.61
CA ALA A 181 -7.31 2.69 -14.69
C ALA A 181 -6.73 1.47 -15.42
N ARG A 182 -7.48 0.90 -16.37
CA ARG A 182 -7.03 -0.21 -17.23
C ARG A 182 -5.84 0.17 -18.09
N ALA A 183 -5.81 1.40 -18.63
CA ALA A 183 -4.68 1.89 -19.41
C ALA A 183 -3.39 1.99 -18.57
N LEU A 184 -3.48 2.49 -17.33
CA LEU A 184 -2.36 2.49 -16.39
C LEU A 184 -1.93 1.08 -16.02
N ALA A 185 -2.87 0.18 -15.74
CA ALA A 185 -2.57 -1.21 -15.41
C ALA A 185 -1.81 -1.91 -16.55
N ARG A 186 -2.24 -1.75 -17.81
CA ARG A 186 -1.53 -2.27 -19.00
C ARG A 186 -0.09 -1.76 -19.06
N ARG A 187 0.11 -0.47 -18.81
CA ARG A 187 1.44 0.14 -18.81
C ARG A 187 2.31 -0.45 -17.71
N MET A 188 1.79 -0.56 -16.49
CA MET A 188 2.50 -1.15 -15.35
C MET A 188 2.93 -2.58 -15.65
N THR A 189 2.02 -3.45 -16.10
CA THR A 189 2.35 -4.83 -16.48
C THR A 189 3.42 -4.90 -17.57
N LYS A 190 3.43 -3.95 -18.53
CA LYS A 190 4.48 -3.87 -19.56
C LYS A 190 5.84 -3.44 -18.99
N VAL A 191 5.87 -2.42 -18.14
CA VAL A 191 7.10 -1.86 -17.57
C VAL A 191 7.82 -2.88 -16.68
N PHE A 192 7.06 -3.63 -15.90
CA PHE A 192 7.59 -4.62 -14.98
C PHE A 192 7.64 -6.04 -15.57
N ARG A 193 7.56 -6.16 -16.90
CA ARG A 193 7.73 -7.45 -17.58
C ARG A 193 9.15 -7.96 -17.37
N GLY A 194 9.28 -9.25 -17.05
CA GLY A 194 10.58 -9.92 -16.87
C GLY A 194 11.17 -9.82 -15.46
N TYR A 195 10.47 -9.17 -14.52
CA TYR A 195 10.83 -9.22 -13.10
C TYR A 195 10.02 -10.29 -12.38
N ASP A 196 10.69 -11.06 -11.51
CA ASP A 196 10.06 -12.11 -10.71
C ASP A 196 9.39 -11.57 -9.45
N HIS A 197 9.89 -10.45 -8.93
CA HIS A 197 9.33 -9.76 -7.78
C HIS A 197 9.23 -8.26 -8.04
N VAL A 198 8.04 -7.71 -7.81
CA VAL A 198 7.79 -6.27 -7.77
C VAL A 198 7.43 -5.90 -6.34
N VAL A 199 8.16 -4.98 -5.72
CA VAL A 199 7.96 -4.61 -4.31
C VAL A 199 7.60 -3.15 -4.19
N THR A 200 6.58 -2.84 -3.39
CA THR A 200 6.10 -1.48 -3.16
C THR A 200 6.03 -1.14 -1.67
N PRO A 201 6.51 0.05 -1.23
CA PRO A 201 6.35 0.55 0.13
C PRO A 201 4.98 1.24 0.30
N SER A 202 3.93 0.54 -0.13
CA SER A 202 2.56 1.07 -0.11
C SER A 202 1.54 -0.06 -0.07
N GLY A 203 0.82 -0.17 1.04
CA GLY A 203 -0.29 -1.11 1.19
C GLY A 203 -1.40 -0.84 0.18
N SER A 204 -1.77 0.44 -0.03
CA SER A 204 -2.81 0.84 -0.98
C SER A 204 -2.47 0.46 -2.43
N CYS A 205 -1.24 0.69 -2.87
CA CYS A 205 -0.80 0.36 -4.22
C CYS A 205 -0.67 -1.16 -4.43
N ALA A 206 -0.15 -1.88 -3.43
CA ALA A 206 -0.10 -3.34 -3.45
C ALA A 206 -1.52 -3.94 -3.55
N ALA A 207 -2.46 -3.46 -2.72
CA ALA A 207 -3.84 -3.90 -2.74
C ALA A 207 -4.51 -3.62 -4.10
N THR A 208 -4.33 -2.43 -4.67
CA THR A 208 -4.88 -2.12 -5.99
C THR A 208 -4.36 -3.05 -7.07
N VAL A 209 -3.06 -3.33 -7.08
CA VAL A 209 -2.50 -4.29 -8.04
C VAL A 209 -3.04 -5.70 -7.79
N ARG A 210 -3.06 -6.17 -6.54
CA ARG A 210 -3.49 -7.52 -6.17
C ARG A 210 -4.95 -7.82 -6.52
N HIS A 211 -5.84 -6.83 -6.35
CA HIS A 211 -7.29 -7.04 -6.51
C HIS A 211 -7.86 -6.50 -7.79
N ARG A 212 -7.42 -5.31 -8.22
CA ARG A 212 -8.06 -4.62 -9.35
C ARG A 212 -7.43 -4.99 -10.68
N TYR A 213 -6.16 -5.38 -10.73
CA TYR A 213 -5.54 -5.74 -12.01
C TYR A 213 -6.12 -7.03 -12.60
N PRO A 214 -6.42 -8.09 -11.82
CA PRO A 214 -7.15 -9.24 -12.33
C PRO A 214 -8.50 -8.86 -12.97
N GLU A 215 -9.29 -8.00 -12.31
CA GLU A 215 -10.57 -7.52 -12.84
C GLU A 215 -10.39 -6.68 -14.13
N LEU A 216 -9.35 -5.85 -14.16
CA LEU A 216 -9.07 -4.93 -15.27
C LEU A 216 -8.35 -5.60 -16.45
N LEU A 217 -7.63 -6.71 -16.27
CA LEU A 217 -6.75 -7.25 -17.31
C LEU A 217 -6.85 -8.78 -17.48
N GLY A 218 -7.69 -9.46 -16.70
CA GLY A 218 -7.76 -10.92 -16.69
C GLY A 218 -6.43 -11.55 -16.27
N ASP A 219 -6.04 -12.62 -16.96
CA ASP A 219 -4.83 -13.41 -16.66
C ASP A 219 -3.55 -12.58 -16.66
N GLY A 220 -3.43 -11.60 -17.57
CA GLY A 220 -2.26 -10.72 -17.60
C GLY A 220 -2.16 -9.83 -16.35
N GLY A 221 -3.30 -9.46 -15.77
CA GLY A 221 -3.38 -8.77 -14.48
C GLY A 221 -3.10 -9.69 -13.32
N ALA A 222 -3.67 -10.90 -13.32
CA ALA A 222 -3.45 -11.91 -12.30
C ALA A 222 -1.97 -12.34 -12.21
N ALA A 223 -1.30 -12.53 -13.34
CA ALA A 223 0.12 -12.85 -13.40
C ALA A 223 1.01 -11.71 -12.89
N PHE A 224 0.60 -10.45 -13.05
CA PHE A 224 1.32 -9.31 -12.46
C PHE A 224 1.05 -9.18 -10.96
N ALA A 225 -0.21 -9.37 -10.56
CA ALA A 225 -0.65 -9.36 -9.18
C ALA A 225 0.10 -10.39 -8.33
N SER A 226 0.22 -11.64 -8.80
CA SER A 226 0.84 -12.74 -8.04
C SER A 226 2.29 -12.47 -7.61
N ARG A 227 3.00 -11.63 -8.36
CA ARG A 227 4.40 -11.24 -8.08
C ARG A 227 4.58 -9.83 -7.52
N THR A 228 3.50 -9.10 -7.25
CA THR A 228 3.57 -7.75 -6.68
C THR A 228 3.37 -7.80 -5.17
N TRP A 229 4.34 -7.37 -4.39
CA TRP A 229 4.36 -7.51 -2.94
C TRP A 229 4.35 -6.16 -2.26
N GLU A 230 3.59 -6.06 -1.18
CA GLU A 230 3.82 -5.02 -0.19
C GLU A 230 5.15 -5.32 0.53
N LEU A 231 5.91 -4.29 0.90
CA LEU A 231 7.28 -4.43 1.42
C LEU A 231 7.38 -5.41 2.60
N GLY A 232 6.51 -5.29 3.59
CA GLY A 232 6.53 -6.15 4.76
C GLY A 232 6.26 -7.59 4.42
N ALA A 233 5.23 -7.85 3.60
CA ALA A 233 4.92 -9.18 3.10
C ALA A 233 6.08 -9.79 2.29
N PHE A 234 6.77 -8.97 1.48
CA PHE A 234 7.95 -9.43 0.76
C PHE A 234 9.07 -9.87 1.72
N VAL A 235 9.35 -9.07 2.74
CA VAL A 235 10.39 -9.36 3.74
C VAL A 235 10.06 -10.62 4.53
N THR A 236 8.81 -10.79 4.98
CA THR A 236 8.43 -11.91 5.85
C THR A 236 8.13 -13.20 5.08
N GLU A 237 7.43 -13.12 3.94
CA GLU A 237 6.94 -14.30 3.22
C GLU A 237 7.88 -14.76 2.10
N VAL A 238 8.48 -13.82 1.36
CA VAL A 238 9.35 -14.17 0.23
C VAL A 238 10.78 -14.36 0.68
N LEU A 239 11.32 -13.42 1.47
CA LEU A 239 12.68 -13.56 2.00
C LEU A 239 12.75 -14.46 3.23
N GLY A 240 11.60 -14.78 3.86
CA GLY A 240 11.54 -15.63 5.05
C GLY A 240 12.25 -15.01 6.26
N VAL A 241 12.38 -13.68 6.28
CA VAL A 241 13.10 -12.99 7.35
C VAL A 241 12.21 -12.92 8.59
N ASP A 242 12.70 -13.50 9.69
CA ASP A 242 12.13 -13.27 11.01
C ASP A 242 12.52 -11.85 11.49
N PRO A 243 11.54 -10.95 11.71
CA PRO A 243 11.79 -9.60 12.20
C PRO A 243 12.63 -9.55 13.48
N ALA A 244 12.50 -10.53 14.38
CA ALA A 244 13.27 -10.59 15.63
C ALA A 244 14.78 -10.75 15.40
N THR A 245 15.18 -11.23 14.22
CA THR A 245 16.59 -11.45 13.88
C THR A 245 17.23 -10.30 13.11
N LEU A 246 16.47 -9.23 12.82
CA LEU A 246 17.00 -8.09 12.07
C LEU A 246 18.09 -7.34 12.85
N GLY A 247 17.99 -7.28 14.18
CA GLY A 247 18.93 -6.54 15.03
C GLY A 247 18.76 -5.03 14.95
N ALA A 248 17.57 -4.55 14.56
CA ALA A 248 17.26 -3.12 14.53
C ALA A 248 16.99 -2.59 15.95
N THR A 249 17.46 -1.38 16.25
CA THR A 249 17.22 -0.69 17.53
C THR A 249 16.54 0.67 17.33
N TRP A 250 15.45 0.94 18.02
CA TRP A 250 14.76 2.22 17.95
C TRP A 250 14.09 2.52 19.28
N GLU A 251 14.34 3.71 19.85
CA GLU A 251 13.91 4.01 21.22
C GLU A 251 12.64 4.86 21.23
N GLY A 252 11.62 4.37 21.94
CA GLY A 252 10.41 5.11 22.24
C GLY A 252 9.13 4.46 21.71
N ARG A 253 8.02 5.14 21.94
CA ARG A 253 6.70 4.70 21.50
C ARG A 253 6.33 5.29 20.14
N VAL A 254 5.75 4.47 19.27
CA VAL A 254 5.18 4.90 17.98
C VAL A 254 3.74 4.44 17.83
N ALA A 255 2.90 5.30 17.27
CA ALA A 255 1.54 4.95 16.88
C ALA A 255 1.53 4.44 15.43
N VAL A 256 1.07 3.21 15.21
CA VAL A 256 1.08 2.56 13.90
C VAL A 256 -0.27 2.69 13.23
N HIS A 257 -0.34 3.44 12.15
CA HIS A 257 -1.52 3.51 11.30
C HIS A 257 -1.47 2.44 10.20
N GLY A 258 -2.27 1.40 10.39
CA GLY A 258 -2.58 0.43 9.35
C GLY A 258 -3.52 1.01 8.31
N SER A 259 -3.09 1.02 7.05
CA SER A 259 -3.92 1.39 5.91
C SER A 259 -5.18 0.52 5.85
N CYS A 260 -6.33 1.14 5.56
CA CYS A 260 -7.59 0.41 5.41
C CYS A 260 -7.58 -0.56 4.21
N HIS A 261 -6.63 -0.41 3.29
CA HIS A 261 -6.42 -1.29 2.14
C HIS A 261 -5.71 -2.60 2.47
N TYR A 262 -5.07 -2.73 3.64
CA TYR A 262 -4.52 -4.01 4.08
C TYR A 262 -5.62 -5.09 4.26
N ARG A 263 -6.89 -4.70 4.42
CA ARG A 263 -8.03 -5.65 4.43
C ARG A 263 -8.17 -6.45 3.14
N ASP A 264 -7.74 -5.86 2.04
CA ASP A 264 -7.80 -6.53 0.76
C ASP A 264 -6.60 -7.50 0.65
N LEU A 265 -5.45 -7.19 1.24
CA LEU A 265 -4.26 -8.04 1.12
C LEU A 265 -4.42 -9.39 1.88
N PRO A 266 -4.11 -10.54 1.24
CA PRO A 266 -4.26 -11.86 1.86
C PRO A 266 -3.58 -12.01 3.23
N GLN A 267 -2.44 -11.36 3.38
CA GLN A 267 -1.61 -11.37 4.59
C GLN A 267 -2.03 -10.35 5.65
N GLY A 268 -2.96 -9.44 5.32
CA GLY A 268 -3.31 -8.32 6.20
C GLY A 268 -2.19 -7.30 6.36
N ASP A 269 -2.22 -6.58 7.48
CA ASP A 269 -1.22 -5.57 7.81
C ASP A 269 -0.04 -6.20 8.57
N THR A 270 1.13 -6.24 7.92
CA THR A 270 2.37 -6.80 8.47
C THR A 270 3.18 -5.78 9.28
N THR A 271 2.72 -4.53 9.43
CA THR A 271 3.53 -3.44 9.99
C THR A 271 3.92 -3.68 11.44
N LEU A 272 2.94 -4.04 12.30
CA LEU A 272 3.22 -4.32 13.70
C LEU A 272 4.12 -5.56 13.88
N GLN A 273 3.93 -6.57 13.03
CA GLN A 273 4.79 -7.77 13.02
C GLN A 273 6.24 -7.43 12.64
N LEU A 274 6.44 -6.57 11.63
CA LEU A 274 7.80 -6.13 11.27
C LEU A 274 8.46 -5.33 12.41
N LEU A 275 7.68 -4.47 13.06
CA LEU A 275 8.19 -3.58 14.11
C LEU A 275 8.38 -4.30 15.46
N SER A 276 7.73 -5.43 15.70
CA SER A 276 7.88 -6.18 16.96
C SER A 276 9.28 -6.75 17.18
N GLY A 277 10.08 -6.87 16.12
CA GLY A 277 11.48 -7.28 16.20
C GLY A 277 12.48 -6.15 16.48
N VAL A 278 12.01 -4.91 16.61
CA VAL A 278 12.88 -3.74 16.85
C VAL A 278 13.08 -3.55 18.35
N ALA A 279 14.31 -3.71 18.83
CA ALA A 279 14.63 -3.53 20.24
C ALA A 279 14.46 -2.06 20.66
N GLY A 280 13.86 -1.83 21.84
CA GLY A 280 13.57 -0.51 22.40
C GLY A 280 12.29 0.16 21.89
N LEU A 281 11.63 -0.43 20.87
CA LEU A 281 10.47 0.16 20.22
C LEU A 281 9.17 -0.36 20.84
N ASP A 282 8.33 0.57 21.29
CA ASP A 282 6.95 0.29 21.69
C ASP A 282 6.00 0.69 20.55
N ALA A 283 5.65 -0.25 19.67
CA ALA A 283 4.78 -0.02 18.54
C ALA A 283 3.33 -0.41 18.88
N VAL A 284 2.42 0.57 18.90
CA VAL A 284 1.02 0.36 19.26
C VAL A 284 0.06 0.79 18.14
N PRO A 285 -1.11 0.14 17.95
CA PRO A 285 -2.04 0.52 16.90
C PRO A 285 -2.62 1.93 17.07
N LEU A 286 -2.73 2.70 15.99
CA LEU A 286 -3.46 3.98 15.95
C LEU A 286 -4.96 3.75 15.72
N GLY A 287 -5.67 3.47 16.82
CA GLY A 287 -7.10 3.17 16.83
C GLY A 287 -7.42 1.78 16.26
N PRO A 288 -8.71 1.50 15.99
CA PRO A 288 -9.14 0.20 15.51
C PRO A 288 -8.47 -0.21 14.18
N PRO A 289 -8.08 -1.50 14.03
CA PRO A 289 -7.52 -2.03 12.78
C PRO A 289 -8.46 -1.78 11.59
N GLY A 290 -7.89 -1.34 10.46
CA GLY A 290 -8.64 -1.10 9.23
C GLY A 290 -9.50 0.17 9.20
N GLN A 291 -9.57 0.94 10.30
CA GLN A 291 -10.26 2.23 10.29
C GLN A 291 -9.51 3.23 9.39
N CYS A 292 -10.23 3.79 8.42
CA CYS A 292 -9.72 4.73 7.43
C CYS A 292 -9.25 6.06 8.06
N CYS A 293 -8.20 6.66 7.49
CA CYS A 293 -7.72 8.00 7.85
C CYS A 293 -8.52 9.15 7.19
N GLY A 294 -9.37 8.82 6.22
CA GLY A 294 -10.19 9.78 5.47
C GLY A 294 -9.56 10.33 4.20
N PHE A 295 -8.36 9.89 3.77
CA PHE A 295 -7.73 10.39 2.55
C PHE A 295 -8.49 9.96 1.28
N GLY A 296 -8.41 8.68 0.91
CA GLY A 296 -9.10 8.11 -0.27
C GLY A 296 -8.87 8.85 -1.61
N GLY A 297 -7.79 9.62 -1.73
CA GLY A 297 -7.50 10.45 -2.91
C GLY A 297 -8.58 11.51 -3.15
N THR A 298 -9.34 11.39 -4.24
CA THR A 298 -10.43 12.33 -4.56
C THR A 298 -11.57 12.31 -3.54
N PHE A 299 -11.69 11.24 -2.74
CA PHE A 299 -12.69 11.14 -1.68
C PHE A 299 -12.60 12.31 -0.69
N ALA A 300 -11.40 12.64 -0.19
CA ALA A 300 -11.22 13.75 0.76
C ALA A 300 -11.67 15.10 0.19
N VAL A 301 -11.54 15.29 -1.13
CA VAL A 301 -11.95 16.53 -1.81
C VAL A 301 -13.46 16.55 -2.06
N LYS A 302 -14.05 15.41 -2.44
CA LYS A 302 -15.49 15.31 -2.75
C LYS A 302 -16.36 15.30 -1.49
N TYR A 303 -15.85 14.72 -0.40
CA TYR A 303 -16.59 14.53 0.85
C TYR A 303 -15.79 15.05 2.06
N PRO A 304 -15.47 16.36 2.11
CA PRO A 304 -14.57 16.92 3.11
C PRO A 304 -15.10 16.78 4.53
N GLY A 305 -16.43 16.85 4.74
CA GLY A 305 -17.04 16.64 6.06
C GLY A 305 -16.82 15.22 6.61
N VAL A 306 -17.00 14.20 5.76
CA VAL A 306 -16.79 12.79 6.15
C VAL A 306 -15.30 12.50 6.34
N SER A 307 -14.45 12.98 5.42
CA SER A 307 -13.00 12.88 5.53
C SER A 307 -12.47 13.53 6.81
N GLY A 308 -13.01 14.71 7.16
CA GLY A 308 -12.68 15.43 8.38
C GLY A 308 -13.10 14.69 9.65
N ALA A 309 -14.30 14.10 9.68
CA ALA A 309 -14.76 13.30 10.82
C ALA A 309 -13.87 12.06 11.05
N LEU A 310 -13.54 11.32 9.98
CA LEU A 310 -12.63 10.17 10.06
C LEU A 310 -11.23 10.57 10.56
N LEU A 311 -10.73 11.72 10.09
CA LEU A 311 -9.47 12.26 10.55
C LEU A 311 -9.52 12.69 12.02
N ALA A 312 -10.62 13.32 12.46
CA ALA A 312 -10.80 13.74 13.85
C ALA A 312 -10.72 12.55 14.82
N ASP A 313 -11.35 11.42 14.49
CA ASP A 313 -11.25 10.18 15.27
C ASP A 313 -9.79 9.71 15.40
N LYS A 314 -9.01 9.77 14.30
CA LYS A 314 -7.60 9.39 14.31
C LYS A 314 -6.75 10.34 15.16
N LEU A 315 -7.01 11.64 15.11
CA LEU A 315 -6.28 12.62 15.93
C LEU A 315 -6.64 12.47 17.41
N ALA A 316 -7.90 12.17 17.74
CA ALA A 316 -8.31 11.86 19.11
C ALA A 316 -7.61 10.61 19.65
N ALA A 317 -7.55 9.54 18.86
CA ALA A 317 -6.82 8.32 19.22
C ALA A 317 -5.33 8.59 19.39
N LEU A 318 -4.72 9.40 18.52
CA LEU A 318 -3.28 9.73 18.59
C LEU A 318 -2.92 10.45 19.90
N ARG A 319 -3.75 11.41 20.32
CA ARG A 319 -3.54 12.15 21.58
C ARG A 319 -3.55 11.24 22.82
N ALA A 320 -4.27 10.12 22.78
CA ALA A 320 -4.35 9.18 23.89
C ALA A 320 -3.13 8.23 24.00
N ILE A 321 -2.28 8.14 22.96
CA ILE A 321 -1.23 7.12 22.87
C ILE A 321 0.13 7.61 23.43
N GLU A 322 0.33 8.92 23.58
CA GLU A 322 1.63 9.52 23.96
C GLU A 322 2.78 8.98 23.09
N ALA A 323 2.55 8.91 21.78
CA ALA A 323 3.57 8.47 20.82
C ALA A 323 4.56 9.60 20.50
N SER A 324 5.80 9.22 20.22
CA SER A 324 6.85 10.13 19.73
C SER A 324 6.91 10.24 18.21
N ALA A 325 6.23 9.33 17.50
CA ALA A 325 6.08 9.34 16.05
C ALA A 325 4.84 8.54 15.61
N VAL A 326 4.39 8.78 14.39
CA VAL A 326 3.39 7.93 13.72
C VAL A 326 4.06 7.15 12.60
N VAL A 327 3.86 5.83 12.58
CA VAL A 327 4.27 4.98 11.45
C VAL A 327 3.11 4.79 10.48
N CYS A 328 3.33 5.11 9.20
CA CYS A 328 2.37 4.95 8.12
C CYS A 328 3.05 4.33 6.89
N ASN A 329 2.52 3.19 6.42
CA ASN A 329 3.03 2.52 5.22
C ASN A 329 2.28 2.91 3.95
N ASP A 330 1.68 4.10 3.94
CA ASP A 330 1.04 4.69 2.77
C ASP A 330 1.21 6.21 2.81
N ALA A 331 1.82 6.76 1.76
CA ALA A 331 2.08 8.20 1.66
C ALA A 331 0.78 9.03 1.64
N GLY A 332 -0.31 8.50 1.07
CA GLY A 332 -1.62 9.15 1.12
C GLY A 332 -2.17 9.28 2.54
N CYS A 333 -2.07 8.22 3.35
CA CYS A 333 -2.43 8.27 4.76
C CYS A 333 -1.55 9.24 5.55
N THR A 334 -0.24 9.24 5.25
CA THR A 334 0.73 10.18 5.83
C THR A 334 0.32 11.62 5.57
N LEU A 335 0.01 11.97 4.32
CA LEU A 335 -0.42 13.33 3.95
C LEU A 335 -1.67 13.78 4.72
N GLN A 336 -2.66 12.90 4.85
CA GLN A 336 -3.90 13.18 5.55
C GLN A 336 -3.69 13.39 7.06
N LEU A 337 -2.97 12.47 7.70
CA LEU A 337 -2.72 12.51 9.13
C LEU A 337 -1.76 13.63 9.52
N ALA A 338 -0.67 13.82 8.77
CA ALA A 338 0.29 14.90 8.99
C ALA A 338 -0.35 16.27 8.78
N GLY A 339 -1.16 16.43 7.72
CA GLY A 339 -1.93 17.65 7.51
C GLY A 339 -2.95 17.91 8.63
N GLY A 340 -3.55 16.85 9.17
CA GLY A 340 -4.43 16.92 10.35
C GLY A 340 -3.70 17.36 11.61
N CYS A 341 -2.55 16.75 11.90
CA CYS A 341 -1.71 17.10 13.05
C CYS A 341 -1.25 18.56 12.97
N HIS A 342 -0.77 18.98 11.80
CA HIS A 342 -0.34 20.36 11.57
C HIS A 342 -1.46 21.37 11.83
N ARG A 343 -2.68 21.14 11.30
CA ARG A 343 -3.83 22.02 11.57
C ARG A 343 -4.27 22.02 13.03
N ALA A 344 -4.02 20.94 13.75
CA ALA A 344 -4.37 20.77 15.14
C ALA A 344 -3.26 21.22 16.11
N GLY A 345 -2.15 21.78 15.59
CA GLY A 345 -0.99 22.19 16.41
C GLY A 345 -0.26 21.02 17.09
N ILE A 346 -0.36 19.81 16.54
CA ILE A 346 0.32 18.62 17.07
C ILE A 346 1.64 18.46 16.31
N ASP A 347 2.76 18.71 16.97
CA ASP A 347 4.08 18.40 16.43
C ASP A 347 4.34 16.89 16.51
N MET A 348 4.27 16.21 15.36
CA MET A 348 4.35 14.76 15.28
C MET A 348 5.11 14.35 14.02
N PRO A 349 6.27 13.67 14.15
CA PRO A 349 6.95 13.13 12.99
C PRO A 349 6.21 11.90 12.45
N PHE A 350 6.14 11.82 11.13
CA PHE A 350 5.61 10.67 10.40
C PHE A 350 6.75 9.91 9.74
N LEU A 351 6.74 8.58 9.88
CA LEU A 351 7.75 7.67 9.38
C LEU A 351 7.08 6.51 8.61
N HIS A 352 7.80 5.94 7.65
CA HIS A 352 7.49 4.64 7.09
C HIS A 352 8.16 3.53 7.92
N ALA A 353 7.61 2.32 7.98
CA ALA A 353 8.24 1.21 8.72
C ALA A 353 9.66 0.90 8.20
N ALA A 354 9.86 1.05 6.89
CA ALA A 354 11.20 0.96 6.28
C ALA A 354 12.18 1.99 6.85
N GLU A 355 11.75 3.22 7.16
CA GLU A 355 12.61 4.22 7.79
C GLU A 355 12.98 3.80 9.20
N VAL A 356 12.02 3.33 10.00
CA VAL A 356 12.28 2.83 11.37
C VAL A 356 13.32 1.70 11.34
N LEU A 357 13.13 0.72 10.44
CA LEU A 357 14.07 -0.40 10.28
C LEU A 357 15.44 0.06 9.78
N ALA A 358 15.49 0.89 8.73
CA ALA A 358 16.75 1.34 8.16
C ALA A 358 17.54 2.26 9.11
N GLU A 359 16.86 3.11 9.88
CA GLU A 359 17.46 3.90 10.96
C GLU A 359 17.97 2.99 12.09
N GLY A 360 17.16 2.01 12.50
CA GLY A 360 17.52 1.12 13.60
C GLY A 360 18.64 0.14 13.28
N LEU A 361 18.86 -0.15 11.99
CA LEU A 361 19.99 -0.94 11.47
C LEU A 361 21.22 -0.07 11.15
N GLY A 362 21.17 1.24 11.37
CA GLY A 362 22.26 2.17 11.04
C GLY A 362 22.50 2.33 9.53
N LEU A 363 21.54 1.96 8.69
CA LEU A 363 21.62 2.09 7.23
C LEU A 363 21.36 3.53 6.77
N MET A 364 20.69 4.34 7.59
CA MET A 364 20.46 5.76 7.35
C MET A 364 20.46 6.57 8.67
N PRO A 365 20.80 7.87 8.63
CA PRO A 365 20.77 8.71 9.83
C PRO A 365 19.34 8.82 10.34
N ARG A 366 19.14 8.90 11.66
CA ARG A 366 17.80 9.14 12.24
C ARG A 366 17.23 10.47 11.79
N ARG A 367 15.92 10.54 11.59
CA ARG A 367 15.24 11.81 11.32
C ARG A 367 15.47 12.74 12.52
N PRO A 368 15.89 14.00 12.31
CA PRO A 368 15.95 14.96 13.39
C PRO A 368 14.55 15.05 14.01
N ARG A 369 14.47 15.04 15.35
CA ARG A 369 13.24 15.51 15.99
C ARG A 369 13.08 16.95 15.57
N VAL A 370 11.96 17.28 14.93
CA VAL A 370 11.56 18.67 14.82
C VAL A 370 11.30 19.07 16.27
N VAL A 371 12.13 19.98 16.78
CA VAL A 371 11.90 20.60 18.08
C VAL A 371 11.35 21.97 17.72
N THR A 372 10.02 22.11 17.67
CA THR A 372 9.38 23.43 17.55
C THR A 372 9.19 24.06 18.91
#